data_AF-A0A848M3Q2-F1
#
_entry.id   AF-A0A848M3Q2-F1
#
_cell.length_a   1.000
_cell.length_b   1.000
_cell.length_c   1.000
_cell.angle_alpha   90.00
_cell.angle_beta   90.00
_cell.angle_gamma   90.00
#
_symmetry.space_group_name_H-M   'P 1'
#
loop_
_entity.id
_entity.type
_entity.pdbx_description
1 polymer ?
#
loop_
_entity_poly.entity_id
_entity_poly.type
_entity_poly.pdbx_seq_one_letter_code
_entity_poly.pdbx_strand_id
1 'polypeptide(L)'
;MDHNHNRDLRKHQWIAILLSLISTGGGMFYIGTPWMIFWAVLFIAAQGFGVIAFFYTLGFLGLIILPLMLVVHLTGLIVTAVYFGKRPRDGYAQQKRQQRFDRPGRLLFRAILGVALFAGTVYASYTVGMLPFTKTKSERQAVADAAARHLQQKYGETFEITEVRYNWANGSYELQAQPLDKPELNFNMNARDDDPPNFGNDYYLAIWWSAQLKEKLTPYAEAFHPGKAYLYTEVSSERIGDKNENVPRYDELVRSGDDRIESQQVEIAVFTDLSEDSLPEEQERIVTLVNQLKENMIPSDIKLKIEYYPSAMDTDENRSLVQKDFEGFQREFLDQQSHKVQLYNLNDMDAIGPVKIEKIQRNVE
;
A
#
# COMPACT_ATOMS: atom_id res chain seq x y z
N MET A 1 -43.01 25.60 47.93
CA MET A 1 -42.41 26.03 46.64
C MET A 1 -41.11 25.29 46.29
N ASP A 2 -40.70 24.23 47.00
CA ASP A 2 -39.38 23.57 46.77
C ASP A 2 -39.38 22.42 45.75
N HIS A 3 -40.53 21.91 45.32
CA HIS A 3 -40.56 20.68 44.54
C HIS A 3 -40.12 20.85 43.07
N ASN A 4 -40.43 22.00 42.45
CA ASN A 4 -40.01 22.32 41.09
C ASN A 4 -38.51 22.65 41.00
N HIS A 5 -37.95 23.26 42.04
CA HIS A 5 -36.54 23.69 42.06
C HIS A 5 -35.55 22.51 42.03
N ASN A 6 -35.85 21.43 42.77
CA ASN A 6 -35.05 20.21 42.75
C ASN A 6 -35.10 19.47 41.40
N ARG A 7 -36.17 19.65 40.61
CA ARG A 7 -36.34 18.98 39.32
C ARG A 7 -35.46 19.59 38.23
N ASP A 8 -35.31 20.91 38.21
CA ASP A 8 -34.51 21.59 37.18
C ASP A 8 -33.01 21.44 37.41
N LEU A 9 -32.54 21.47 38.66
CA LEU A 9 -31.12 21.19 38.98
C LEU A 9 -30.70 19.75 38.59
N ARG A 10 -31.60 18.77 38.71
CA ARG A 10 -31.35 17.40 38.26
C ARG A 10 -31.17 17.30 36.74
N LYS A 11 -31.93 18.07 35.96
CA LYS A 11 -31.75 18.11 34.48
C LYS A 11 -30.36 18.63 34.12
N HIS A 12 -29.93 19.74 34.73
CA HIS A 12 -28.59 20.30 34.51
C HIS A 12 -27.48 19.33 34.94
N GLN A 13 -27.68 18.58 36.02
CA GLN A 13 -26.76 17.53 36.45
C GLN A 13 -26.62 16.43 35.38
N TRP A 14 -27.73 15.91 34.87
CA TRP A 14 -27.70 14.88 33.82
C TRP A 14 -27.03 15.36 32.54
N ILE A 15 -27.35 16.57 32.09
CA ILE A 15 -26.72 17.17 30.90
C ILE A 15 -25.21 17.34 31.11
N ALA A 16 -24.78 17.84 32.26
CA ALA A 16 -23.36 18.03 32.55
C ALA A 16 -22.62 16.68 32.60
N ILE A 17 -23.21 15.64 33.22
CA ILE A 17 -22.63 14.30 33.25
C ILE A 17 -22.51 13.72 31.84
N LEU A 18 -23.58 13.84 31.03
CA LEU A 18 -23.56 13.37 29.65
C LEU A 18 -22.47 14.08 28.82
N LEU A 19 -22.34 15.40 28.97
CA LEU A 19 -21.28 16.17 28.31
C LEU A 19 -19.88 15.75 28.77
N SER A 20 -19.69 15.46 30.06
CA SER A 20 -18.41 14.96 30.59
C SER A 20 -18.11 13.52 30.17
N LEU A 21 -19.13 12.70 29.88
CA LEU A 21 -18.97 11.34 29.36
C LEU A 21 -18.53 11.35 27.89
N ILE A 22 -19.06 12.27 27.10
CA ILE A 22 -18.75 12.36 25.66
C ILE A 22 -17.46 13.14 25.41
N SER A 23 -17.19 14.18 26.21
CA SER A 23 -16.05 15.06 26.04
C SER A 23 -15.37 15.34 27.36
N THR A 24 -14.06 15.10 27.44
CA THR A 24 -13.29 15.42 28.64
C THR A 24 -13.46 16.90 28.99
N GLY A 25 -13.97 17.18 30.19
CA GLY A 25 -14.22 18.55 30.65
C GLY A 25 -15.49 19.22 30.13
N GLY A 26 -16.31 18.57 29.28
CA GLY A 26 -17.54 19.14 28.73
C GLY A 26 -18.55 19.58 29.78
N GLY A 27 -18.81 18.74 30.80
CA GLY A 27 -19.69 19.11 31.91
C GLY A 27 -19.11 20.22 32.80
N MET A 28 -17.78 20.33 32.90
CA MET A 28 -17.12 21.41 33.62
C MET A 28 -17.24 22.76 32.87
N PHE A 29 -17.14 22.75 31.54
CA PHE A 29 -17.49 23.90 30.70
C PHE A 29 -18.96 24.29 30.87
N TYR A 30 -19.87 23.32 30.86
CA TYR A 30 -21.29 23.55 31.08
C TYR A 30 -21.58 24.23 32.43
N ILE A 31 -20.93 23.79 33.52
CA ILE A 31 -21.00 24.43 34.84
C ILE A 31 -20.43 25.86 34.78
N GLY A 32 -19.29 26.04 34.10
CA GLY A 32 -18.75 27.34 33.71
C GLY A 32 -18.41 28.29 34.86
N THR A 33 -17.95 27.78 36.01
CA THR A 33 -17.15 28.60 36.95
C THR A 33 -15.74 28.79 36.37
N PRO A 34 -15.04 29.90 36.70
CA PRO A 34 -13.65 30.08 36.28
C PRO A 34 -12.75 28.89 36.62
N TRP A 35 -12.91 28.34 37.82
CA TRP A 35 -12.16 27.16 38.28
C TRP A 35 -12.49 25.90 37.45
N MET A 36 -13.76 25.63 37.16
CA MET A 36 -14.15 24.46 36.35
C MET A 36 -13.65 24.58 34.91
N ILE A 37 -13.72 25.78 34.32
CA ILE A 37 -13.20 26.02 32.96
C ILE A 37 -11.69 25.80 32.93
N PHE A 38 -10.95 26.30 33.92
CA PHE A 38 -9.50 26.09 34.03
C PHE A 38 -9.14 24.59 34.04
N TRP A 39 -9.78 23.79 34.91
CA TRP A 39 -9.53 22.34 34.96
C TRP A 39 -9.99 21.61 33.71
N ALA A 40 -11.10 22.04 33.10
CA ALA A 40 -11.56 21.47 31.85
C ALA A 40 -10.51 21.65 30.74
N VAL A 41 -9.97 22.87 30.59
CA VAL A 41 -8.90 23.14 29.62
C VAL A 41 -7.66 22.31 29.91
N LEU A 42 -7.25 22.21 31.19
CA LEU A 42 -6.08 21.40 31.56
C LEU A 42 -6.28 19.91 31.23
N PHE A 43 -7.46 19.35 31.50
CA PHE A 43 -7.74 17.95 31.19
C PHE A 43 -7.84 17.71 29.68
N ILE A 44 -8.43 18.64 28.91
CA ILE A 44 -8.43 18.57 27.44
C ILE A 44 -6.98 18.60 26.91
N ALA A 45 -6.14 19.49 27.43
CA ALA A 45 -4.73 19.57 27.03
C ALA A 45 -3.97 18.28 27.38
N ALA A 46 -4.21 17.70 28.56
CA ALA A 46 -3.61 16.43 28.96
C ALA A 46 -4.04 15.27 28.07
N GLN A 47 -5.30 15.23 27.63
CA GLN A 47 -5.78 14.25 26.63
C GLN A 47 -5.08 14.43 25.30
N GLY A 48 -4.98 15.67 24.81
CA GLY A 48 -4.26 15.98 23.57
C GLY A 48 -2.80 15.56 23.62
N PHE A 49 -2.10 15.85 24.72
CA PHE A 49 -0.73 15.38 24.93
C PHE A 49 -0.64 13.85 24.92
N GLY A 50 -1.58 13.16 25.57
CA GLY A 50 -1.68 11.71 25.54
C GLY A 50 -1.83 11.14 24.13
N VAL A 51 -2.69 11.75 23.30
CA VAL A 51 -2.84 11.38 21.88
C VAL A 51 -1.53 11.57 21.12
N ILE A 52 -0.85 12.71 21.28
CA ILE A 52 0.46 12.97 20.64
C ILE A 52 1.45 11.87 21.04
N ALA A 53 1.63 11.64 22.34
CA ALA A 53 2.57 10.65 22.85
C ALA A 53 2.23 9.22 22.39
N PHE A 54 0.95 8.87 22.31
CA PHE A 54 0.51 7.57 21.80
C PHE A 54 0.97 7.36 20.35
N PHE A 55 0.71 8.32 19.45
CA PHE A 55 1.11 8.20 18.05
C PHE A 55 2.63 8.32 17.85
N TYR A 56 3.31 9.24 18.55
CA TYR A 56 4.78 9.35 18.51
C TYR A 56 5.50 8.06 18.93
N THR A 57 4.87 7.26 19.79
CA THR A 57 5.42 5.97 20.21
C THR A 57 4.83 4.78 19.45
N LEU A 58 4.07 5.03 18.39
CA LEU A 58 3.36 4.00 17.61
C LEU A 58 2.52 3.06 18.47
N GLY A 59 1.99 3.58 19.57
CA GLY A 59 1.21 2.83 20.54
C GLY A 59 2.02 1.97 21.53
N PHE A 60 3.37 1.97 21.49
CA PHE A 60 4.20 1.22 22.44
C PHE A 60 3.90 1.61 23.90
N LEU A 61 3.72 2.90 24.17
CA LEU A 61 3.33 3.39 25.50
C LEU A 61 1.81 3.30 25.75
N GLY A 62 1.03 2.70 24.85
CA GLY A 62 -0.42 2.62 24.93
C GLY A 62 -0.93 1.99 26.23
N LEU A 63 -0.22 0.97 26.76
CA LEU A 63 -0.56 0.32 28.03
C LEU A 63 -0.48 1.26 29.24
N ILE A 64 0.29 2.34 29.16
CA ILE A 64 0.42 3.34 30.23
C ILE A 64 -0.43 4.58 29.92
N ILE A 65 -0.38 5.06 28.67
CA ILE A 65 -1.05 6.29 28.24
C ILE A 65 -2.57 6.13 28.26
N LEU A 66 -3.12 5.01 27.76
CA LEU A 66 -4.57 4.84 27.67
C LEU A 66 -5.24 4.79 29.05
N PRO A 67 -4.73 4.04 30.05
CA PRO A 67 -5.27 4.11 31.41
C PRO A 67 -5.14 5.50 32.03
N LEU A 68 -4.03 6.20 31.82
CA LEU A 68 -3.84 7.56 32.33
C LEU A 68 -4.86 8.54 31.74
N MET A 69 -5.08 8.47 30.42
CA MET A 69 -6.11 9.25 29.74
C MET A 69 -7.50 8.90 30.28
N LEU A 70 -7.81 7.62 30.49
CA LEU A 70 -9.07 7.21 31.09
C LEU A 70 -9.25 7.79 32.49
N VAL A 71 -8.21 7.76 33.34
CA VAL A 71 -8.24 8.36 34.68
C VAL A 71 -8.50 9.86 34.64
N VAL A 72 -7.83 10.60 33.73
CA VAL A 72 -8.08 12.04 33.53
C VAL A 72 -9.53 12.29 33.11
N HIS A 73 -10.05 11.49 32.17
CA HIS A 73 -11.43 11.61 31.70
C HIS A 73 -12.45 11.34 32.83
N LEU A 74 -12.28 10.23 33.55
CA LEU A 74 -13.13 9.86 34.69
C LEU A 74 -13.05 10.87 35.83
N THR A 75 -11.88 11.47 36.08
CA THR A 75 -11.72 12.52 37.09
C THR A 75 -12.59 13.73 36.74
N GLY A 76 -12.62 14.15 35.47
CA GLY A 76 -13.51 15.22 35.02
C GLY A 76 -14.99 14.91 35.19
N LEU A 77 -15.39 13.67 34.92
CA LEU A 77 -16.74 13.18 35.17
C LEU A 77 -17.10 13.20 36.67
N ILE A 78 -16.23 12.67 37.53
CA ILE A 78 -16.42 12.64 38.98
C ILE A 78 -16.52 14.06 39.55
N VAL A 79 -15.63 14.96 39.16
CA VAL A 79 -15.66 16.37 39.58
C VAL A 79 -16.99 17.03 39.19
N THR A 80 -17.48 16.75 37.98
CA THR A 80 -18.79 17.23 37.51
C THR A 80 -19.94 16.69 38.37
N ALA A 81 -19.96 15.38 38.65
CA ALA A 81 -21.00 14.75 39.47
C ALA A 81 -20.99 15.29 40.92
N VAL A 82 -19.81 15.40 41.53
CA VAL A 82 -19.63 15.91 42.90
C VAL A 82 -20.05 17.38 43.03
N TYR A 83 -19.80 18.20 42.00
CA TYR A 83 -20.25 19.59 42.00
C TYR A 83 -21.76 19.71 42.23
N PHE A 84 -22.55 18.83 41.61
CA PHE A 84 -24.00 18.87 41.77
C PHE A 84 -24.47 18.33 43.12
N GLY A 85 -23.75 17.37 43.70
CA GLY A 85 -24.04 16.78 45.02
C GLY A 85 -23.70 17.65 46.23
N LYS A 86 -22.79 18.64 46.10
CA LYS A 86 -22.47 19.58 47.19
C LYS A 86 -23.60 20.59 47.40
N ARG A 87 -24.14 20.64 48.62
CA ARG A 87 -25.10 21.68 49.04
C ARG A 87 -24.38 23.04 49.18
N PRO A 88 -24.97 24.15 48.69
CA PRO A 88 -24.44 25.49 48.95
C PRO A 88 -24.36 25.76 50.45
N ARG A 89 -23.32 26.49 50.90
CA ARG A 89 -23.10 26.81 52.32
C ARG A 89 -24.07 27.88 52.85
N ASP A 90 -24.60 28.72 51.97
CA ASP A 90 -25.52 29.80 52.30
C ASP A 90 -26.52 30.06 51.15
N GLY A 91 -27.56 30.86 51.43
CA GLY A 91 -28.61 31.20 50.47
C GLY A 91 -28.09 32.05 49.28
N TYR A 92 -27.04 32.85 49.50
CA TYR A 92 -26.42 33.66 48.46
C TYR A 92 -25.73 32.79 47.40
N ALA A 93 -24.98 31.76 47.81
CA ALA A 93 -24.35 30.79 46.92
C ALA A 93 -25.39 29.97 46.14
N GLN A 94 -26.54 29.68 46.75
CA GLN A 94 -27.66 29.00 46.08
C GLN A 94 -28.27 29.87 44.98
N GLN A 95 -28.53 31.15 45.26
CA GLN A 95 -29.08 32.09 44.28
C GLN A 95 -28.10 32.34 43.12
N LYS A 96 -26.80 32.50 43.39
CA LYS A 96 -25.78 32.66 42.34
C LYS A 96 -25.63 31.41 41.46
N ARG A 97 -25.87 30.22 42.03
CA ARG A 97 -25.90 28.96 41.28
C ARG A 97 -27.13 28.89 40.37
N GLN A 98 -28.31 29.26 40.86
CA GLN A 98 -29.56 29.33 40.08
C GLN A 98 -29.42 30.27 38.88
N GLN A 99 -29.06 31.53 39.12
CA GLN A 99 -28.92 32.55 38.08
C GLN A 99 -27.97 32.15 36.92
N ARG A 100 -27.02 31.26 37.19
CA ARG A 100 -26.10 30.75 36.18
C ARG A 100 -26.79 29.77 35.23
N PHE A 101 -27.66 28.92 35.75
CA PHE A 101 -28.36 27.91 34.98
C PHE A 101 -29.63 28.45 34.32
N ASP A 102 -30.17 29.57 34.80
CA ASP A 102 -31.35 30.24 34.22
C ASP A 102 -31.10 30.91 32.85
N ARG A 103 -29.85 30.90 32.36
CA ARG A 103 -29.45 31.54 31.09
C ARG A 103 -29.11 30.48 30.02
N PRO A 104 -30.11 29.91 29.31
CA PRO A 104 -29.92 28.77 28.42
C PRO A 104 -28.93 29.04 27.30
N GLY A 105 -28.95 30.23 26.69
CA GLY A 105 -28.01 30.58 25.62
C GLY A 105 -26.54 30.57 26.06
N ARG A 106 -26.24 30.98 27.31
CA ARG A 106 -24.87 30.93 27.85
C ARG A 106 -24.43 29.50 28.15
N LEU A 107 -25.34 28.64 28.61
CA LEU A 107 -25.06 27.23 28.85
C LEU A 107 -24.77 26.50 27.54
N LEU A 108 -25.59 26.73 26.51
CA LEU A 108 -25.43 26.13 25.19
C LEU A 108 -24.09 26.56 24.57
N PHE A 109 -23.78 27.86 24.59
CA PHE A 109 -22.51 28.37 24.09
C PHE A 109 -21.31 27.69 24.76
N ARG A 110 -21.32 27.56 26.10
CA ARG A 110 -20.23 26.91 26.83
C ARG A 110 -20.12 25.43 26.54
N ALA A 111 -21.24 24.72 26.40
CA ALA A 111 -21.25 23.31 26.03
C ALA A 111 -20.62 23.11 24.65
N ILE A 112 -21.07 23.89 23.65
CA ILE A 112 -20.52 23.85 22.29
C ILE A 112 -19.03 24.19 22.32
N LEU A 113 -18.62 25.24 23.05
CA LEU A 113 -17.23 25.62 23.16
C LEU A 113 -16.36 24.50 23.76
N GLY A 114 -16.81 23.87 24.85
CA GLY A 114 -16.09 22.76 25.47
C GLY A 114 -15.93 21.55 24.55
N VAL A 115 -17.01 21.17 23.86
CA VAL A 115 -16.99 20.07 22.88
C VAL A 115 -16.09 20.39 21.69
N ALA A 116 -16.21 21.60 21.13
CA ALA A 116 -15.39 22.04 20.00
C ALA A 116 -13.90 22.10 20.36
N LEU A 117 -13.55 22.60 21.56
CA LEU A 117 -12.18 22.59 22.05
C LEU A 117 -11.65 21.16 22.19
N PHE A 118 -12.42 20.25 22.79
CA PHE A 118 -12.02 18.86 22.92
C PHE A 118 -11.79 18.19 21.55
N ALA A 119 -12.76 18.30 20.64
CA ALA A 119 -12.66 17.72 19.30
C ALA A 119 -11.48 18.32 18.50
N GLY A 120 -11.30 19.64 18.56
CA GLY A 120 -10.19 20.34 17.93
C GLY A 120 -8.84 19.91 18.50
N THR A 121 -8.72 19.76 19.82
CA THR A 121 -7.50 19.26 20.46
C THR A 121 -7.21 17.82 20.05
N VAL A 122 -8.19 16.90 20.08
CA VAL A 122 -7.97 15.51 19.65
C VAL A 122 -7.52 15.45 18.18
N TYR A 123 -8.17 16.21 17.29
CA TYR A 123 -7.80 16.28 15.88
C TYR A 123 -6.39 16.85 15.69
N ALA A 124 -6.08 17.99 16.28
CA ALA A 124 -4.76 18.62 16.17
C ALA A 124 -3.65 17.71 16.73
N SER A 125 -3.91 17.06 17.87
CA SER A 125 -2.99 16.12 18.50
C SER A 125 -2.78 14.86 17.65
N TYR A 126 -3.82 14.34 17.01
CA TYR A 126 -3.70 13.25 16.05
C TYR A 126 -2.83 13.68 14.86
N THR A 127 -3.12 14.83 14.26
CA THR A 127 -2.35 15.33 13.10
C THR A 127 -0.88 15.53 13.47
N VAL A 128 -0.59 16.15 14.61
CA VAL A 128 0.78 16.38 15.09
C VAL A 128 1.47 15.06 15.44
N GLY A 129 0.76 14.14 16.10
CA GLY A 129 1.29 12.82 16.44
C GLY A 129 1.65 11.97 15.23
N MET A 130 0.96 12.14 14.12
CA MET A 130 1.20 11.44 12.86
C MET A 130 2.24 12.11 11.95
N LEU A 131 2.66 13.35 12.23
CA LEU A 131 3.62 14.09 11.39
C LEU A 131 4.92 13.31 11.12
N PRO A 132 5.55 12.63 12.09
CA PRO A 132 6.80 11.90 11.83
C PRO A 132 6.63 10.69 10.89
N PHE A 133 5.39 10.22 10.71
CA PHE A 133 5.07 8.99 10.00
C PHE A 133 4.38 9.22 8.65
N THR A 134 4.17 10.49 8.29
CA THR A 134 3.45 10.86 7.06
C THR A 134 4.22 11.95 6.31
N LYS A 135 4.07 11.95 4.99
CA LYS A 135 4.62 13.00 4.12
C LYS A 135 3.49 13.79 3.49
N THR A 136 3.66 15.10 3.43
CA THR A 136 2.73 16.01 2.80
C THR A 136 2.63 15.75 1.30
N LYS A 137 1.58 16.28 0.67
CA LYS A 137 1.43 16.21 -0.79
C LYS A 137 2.58 16.93 -1.51
N SER A 138 3.05 18.05 -0.96
CA SER A 138 4.18 18.81 -1.52
C SER A 138 5.51 18.05 -1.44
N GLU A 139 5.78 17.37 -0.31
CA GLU A 139 6.99 16.54 -0.19
C GLU A 139 6.97 15.39 -1.19
N ARG A 140 5.85 14.69 -1.30
CA ARG A 140 5.70 13.61 -2.28
C ARG A 140 5.85 14.10 -3.73
N GLN A 141 5.32 15.28 -4.04
CA GLN A 141 5.50 15.90 -5.37
C GLN A 141 6.97 16.26 -5.63
N ALA A 142 7.67 16.81 -4.64
CA ALA A 142 9.09 17.14 -4.80
C ALA A 142 9.94 15.90 -5.08
N VAL A 143 9.64 14.77 -4.42
CA VAL A 143 10.29 13.48 -4.70
C VAL A 143 9.93 12.97 -6.09
N ALA A 144 8.67 13.08 -6.52
CA ALA A 144 8.25 12.72 -7.88
C ALA A 144 9.03 13.52 -8.95
N ASP A 145 9.12 14.84 -8.79
CA ASP A 145 9.82 15.73 -9.72
C ASP A 145 11.34 15.47 -9.73
N ALA A 146 11.91 15.07 -8.58
CA ALA A 146 13.30 14.65 -8.49
C ALA A 146 13.54 13.30 -9.17
N ALA A 147 12.64 12.32 -9.00
CA ALA A 147 12.72 11.01 -9.64
C ALA A 147 12.62 11.11 -11.16
N ALA A 148 11.66 11.88 -11.68
CA ALA A 148 11.50 12.10 -13.12
C ALA A 148 12.78 12.70 -13.74
N ARG A 149 13.39 13.69 -13.06
CA ARG A 149 14.67 14.28 -13.51
C ARG A 149 15.83 13.30 -13.42
N HIS A 150 15.89 12.47 -12.38
CA HIS A 150 16.91 11.44 -12.24
C HIS A 150 16.84 10.44 -13.40
N LEU A 151 15.65 9.91 -13.69
CA LEU A 151 15.44 8.99 -14.81
C LEU A 151 15.76 9.66 -16.16
N GLN A 152 15.36 10.92 -16.35
CA GLN A 152 15.69 11.66 -17.57
C GLN A 152 17.19 11.88 -17.76
N GLN A 153 17.91 12.16 -16.68
CA GLN A 153 19.37 12.30 -16.74
C GLN A 153 20.06 10.95 -17.02
N LYS A 154 19.54 9.86 -16.44
CA LYS A 154 20.11 8.51 -16.57
C LYS A 154 19.87 7.90 -17.94
N TYR A 155 18.67 8.07 -18.50
CA TYR A 155 18.24 7.38 -19.73
C TYR A 155 18.04 8.30 -20.94
N GLY A 156 18.02 9.62 -20.75
CA GLY A 156 17.78 10.59 -21.84
C GLY A 156 16.33 10.63 -22.34
N GLU A 157 15.42 9.87 -21.72
CA GLU A 157 13.99 9.82 -22.03
C GLU A 157 13.17 10.62 -20.99
N THR A 158 11.92 10.95 -21.28
CA THR A 158 11.06 11.67 -20.32
C THR A 158 10.12 10.70 -19.63
N PHE A 159 10.03 10.79 -18.32
CA PHE A 159 9.25 9.88 -17.49
C PHE A 159 8.17 10.63 -16.69
N GLU A 160 7.06 9.94 -16.44
CA GLU A 160 6.02 10.35 -15.52
C GLU A 160 6.04 9.45 -14.28
N ILE A 161 5.95 10.05 -13.10
CA ILE A 161 5.78 9.33 -11.84
C ILE A 161 4.28 9.28 -11.53
N THR A 162 3.69 8.09 -11.60
CA THR A 162 2.24 7.87 -11.46
C THR A 162 1.82 7.70 -10.00
N GLU A 163 2.71 7.18 -9.16
CA GLU A 163 2.43 6.95 -7.74
C GLU A 163 3.65 7.22 -6.86
N VAL A 164 3.42 7.80 -5.68
CA VAL A 164 4.44 7.98 -4.63
C VAL A 164 3.86 7.60 -3.27
N ARG A 165 4.42 6.54 -2.68
CA ARG A 165 4.07 6.03 -1.34
C ARG A 165 5.26 6.19 -0.41
N TYR A 166 5.02 6.72 0.79
CA TYR A 166 6.07 6.84 1.82
C TYR A 166 5.94 5.71 2.84
N ASN A 167 7.03 5.00 3.07
CA ASN A 167 7.18 4.01 4.11
C ASN A 167 8.01 4.61 5.24
N TRP A 168 7.33 4.93 6.35
CA TRP A 168 7.97 5.53 7.51
C TRP A 168 8.86 4.56 8.28
N ALA A 169 8.64 3.25 8.17
CA ALA A 169 9.35 2.24 8.97
C ALA A 169 10.82 2.12 8.57
N ASN A 170 11.12 2.39 7.30
CA ASN A 170 12.47 2.36 6.74
C ASN A 170 12.89 3.70 6.12
N GLY A 171 12.05 4.75 6.22
CA GLY A 171 12.35 6.08 5.70
C GLY A 171 12.55 6.09 4.18
N SER A 172 11.72 5.38 3.43
CA SER A 172 11.83 5.30 1.97
C SER A 172 10.54 5.65 1.25
N TYR A 173 10.66 6.09 0.02
CA TYR A 173 9.58 6.19 -0.95
C TYR A 173 9.59 4.99 -1.87
N GLU A 174 8.41 4.45 -2.14
CA GLU A 174 8.12 3.56 -3.25
C GLU A 174 7.45 4.40 -4.34
N LEU A 175 7.95 4.30 -5.56
CA LEU A 175 7.46 5.06 -6.70
C LEU A 175 7.09 4.13 -7.84
N GLN A 176 6.06 4.51 -8.60
CA GLN A 176 5.75 3.94 -9.90
C GLN A 176 6.05 4.96 -10.99
N ALA A 177 6.74 4.53 -12.04
CA ALA A 177 7.19 5.37 -13.13
C ALA A 177 6.91 4.71 -14.48
N GLN A 178 6.65 5.53 -15.49
CA GLN A 178 6.48 5.10 -16.87
C GLN A 178 7.14 6.10 -17.81
N PRO A 179 7.76 5.67 -18.92
CA PRO A 179 8.22 6.58 -19.95
C PRO A 179 7.02 7.16 -20.72
N LEU A 180 7.08 8.44 -21.09
CA LEU A 180 5.95 9.13 -21.73
C LEU A 180 5.62 8.60 -23.14
N ASP A 181 6.60 8.06 -23.85
CA ASP A 181 6.44 7.52 -25.20
C ASP A 181 5.94 6.06 -25.19
N LYS A 182 6.11 5.32 -24.09
CA LYS A 182 5.75 3.91 -23.91
C LYS A 182 5.09 3.66 -22.54
N PRO A 183 3.87 4.19 -22.30
CA PRO A 183 3.21 4.10 -21.00
C PRO A 183 2.92 2.67 -20.53
N GLU A 184 2.96 1.68 -21.43
CA GLU A 184 2.87 0.26 -21.11
C GLU A 184 4.07 -0.26 -20.30
N LEU A 185 5.22 0.44 -20.33
CA LEU A 185 6.42 0.09 -19.58
C LEU A 185 6.39 0.70 -18.17
N ASN A 186 5.38 0.35 -17.37
CA ASN A 186 5.31 0.79 -15.98
C ASN A 186 6.27 -0.04 -15.11
N PHE A 187 7.06 0.64 -14.27
CA PHE A 187 8.04 0.00 -13.39
C PHE A 187 8.07 0.65 -12.01
N ASN A 188 8.50 -0.14 -11.03
CA ASN A 188 8.73 0.35 -9.67
C ASN A 188 10.15 0.89 -9.53
N MET A 189 10.32 1.85 -8.62
CA MET A 189 11.61 2.27 -8.12
C MET A 189 11.50 2.70 -6.66
N ASN A 190 12.63 2.85 -5.98
CA ASN A 190 12.63 3.37 -4.62
C ASN A 190 13.54 4.59 -4.44
N ALA A 191 13.28 5.34 -3.39
CA ALA A 191 14.14 6.44 -2.96
C ALA A 191 14.27 6.43 -1.44
N ARG A 192 15.47 6.69 -0.91
CA ARG A 192 15.60 7.04 0.51
C ARG A 192 15.16 8.48 0.74
N ASP A 193 14.57 8.74 1.91
CA ASP A 193 14.21 10.08 2.38
C ASP A 193 15.45 10.86 2.86
N ASP A 194 16.42 10.99 1.95
CA ASP A 194 17.64 11.80 2.09
C ASP A 194 17.42 13.18 1.43
N ASP A 195 18.28 14.17 1.72
CA ASP A 195 18.29 15.47 1.04
C ASP A 195 19.65 15.70 0.35
N PRO A 196 19.75 15.54 -0.99
CA PRO A 196 18.68 15.17 -1.93
C PRO A 196 18.32 13.67 -1.86
N PRO A 197 17.11 13.26 -2.33
CA PRO A 197 16.70 11.86 -2.32
C PRO A 197 17.67 10.98 -3.12
N ASN A 198 18.03 9.84 -2.54
CA ASN A 198 18.89 8.85 -3.19
C ASN A 198 18.01 7.76 -3.83
N PHE A 199 18.02 7.70 -5.16
CA PHE A 199 17.22 6.77 -5.94
C PHE A 199 17.95 5.45 -6.16
N GLY A 200 17.21 4.34 -6.11
CA GLY A 200 17.73 3.01 -6.38
C GLY A 200 16.66 2.06 -6.89
N ASN A 201 17.11 0.84 -7.24
CA ASN A 201 16.27 -0.27 -7.68
C ASN A 201 15.25 0.16 -8.76
N ASP A 202 15.66 0.98 -9.72
CA ASP A 202 14.80 1.32 -10.85
C ASP A 202 14.81 0.17 -11.86
N TYR A 203 13.66 -0.48 -12.02
CA TYR A 203 13.52 -1.66 -12.88
C TYR A 203 13.30 -1.33 -14.36
N TYR A 204 13.59 -0.10 -14.79
CA TYR A 204 13.29 0.36 -16.16
C TYR A 204 13.91 -0.54 -17.23
N LEU A 205 15.21 -0.84 -17.11
CA LEU A 205 15.91 -1.65 -18.12
C LEU A 205 15.44 -3.10 -18.13
N ALA A 206 15.14 -3.67 -16.97
CA ALA A 206 14.56 -5.01 -16.86
C ALA A 206 13.24 -5.07 -17.64
N ILE A 207 12.33 -4.11 -17.43
CA ILE A 207 11.05 -4.04 -18.13
C ILE A 207 11.23 -3.76 -19.63
N TRP A 208 12.12 -2.84 -20.00
CA TRP A 208 12.36 -2.49 -21.40
C TRP A 208 12.96 -3.66 -22.20
N TRP A 209 13.97 -4.35 -21.65
CA TRP A 209 14.55 -5.53 -22.28
C TRP A 209 13.58 -6.71 -22.30
N SER A 210 12.74 -6.87 -21.26
CA SER A 210 11.67 -7.86 -21.26
C SER A 210 10.68 -7.61 -22.40
N ALA A 211 10.27 -6.36 -22.63
CA ALA A 211 9.37 -6.03 -23.73
C ALA A 211 10.00 -6.32 -25.11
N GLN A 212 11.28 -6.00 -25.28
CA GLN A 212 12.02 -6.30 -26.51
C GLN A 212 12.19 -7.81 -26.72
N LEU A 213 12.48 -8.56 -25.65
CA LEU A 213 12.57 -10.01 -25.70
C LEU A 213 11.21 -10.63 -26.08
N LYS A 214 10.10 -10.15 -25.51
CA LYS A 214 8.75 -10.57 -25.88
C LYS A 214 8.49 -10.36 -27.37
N GLU A 215 8.77 -9.16 -27.90
CA GLU A 215 8.59 -8.85 -29.32
C GLU A 215 9.40 -9.81 -30.20
N LYS A 216 10.67 -10.04 -29.84
CA LYS A 216 11.57 -10.94 -30.56
C LYS A 216 11.11 -12.40 -30.54
N LEU A 217 10.58 -12.88 -29.42
CA LEU A 217 10.21 -14.28 -29.23
C LEU A 217 8.78 -14.61 -29.65
N THR A 218 7.92 -13.61 -29.83
CA THR A 218 6.52 -13.79 -30.24
C THR A 218 6.36 -14.65 -31.50
N PRO A 219 7.15 -14.48 -32.57
CA PRO A 219 7.03 -15.34 -33.76
C PRO A 219 7.30 -16.82 -33.49
N TYR A 220 8.18 -17.16 -32.53
CA TYR A 220 8.48 -18.54 -32.17
C TYR A 220 7.38 -19.16 -31.32
N ALA A 221 6.78 -18.38 -30.41
CA ALA A 221 5.59 -18.80 -29.68
C ALA A 221 4.41 -19.06 -30.63
N GLU A 222 4.18 -18.16 -31.60
CA GLU A 222 3.15 -18.32 -32.62
C GLU A 222 3.41 -19.54 -33.53
N ALA A 223 4.66 -19.82 -33.89
CA ALA A 223 5.02 -21.01 -34.65
C ALA A 223 4.88 -22.31 -33.83
N PHE A 224 5.09 -22.24 -32.51
CA PHE A 224 4.96 -23.37 -31.59
C PHE A 224 3.51 -23.87 -31.50
N HIS A 225 2.56 -22.96 -31.25
CA HIS A 225 1.11 -23.22 -31.34
C HIS A 225 0.34 -22.01 -31.91
N PRO A 226 0.02 -22.01 -33.22
CA PRO A 226 -0.60 -20.87 -33.90
C PRO A 226 -1.93 -20.44 -33.28
N GLY A 227 -2.04 -19.15 -32.93
CA GLY A 227 -3.21 -18.52 -32.31
C GLY A 227 -3.53 -19.01 -30.89
N LYS A 228 -2.72 -19.91 -30.33
CA LYS A 228 -3.01 -20.63 -29.07
C LYS A 228 -1.93 -20.49 -28.01
N ALA A 229 -0.74 -20.03 -28.39
CA ALA A 229 0.35 -19.75 -27.47
C ALA A 229 0.44 -18.26 -27.14
N TYR A 230 0.48 -17.95 -25.85
CA TYR A 230 0.60 -16.59 -25.32
C TYR A 230 1.89 -16.49 -24.53
N LEU A 231 2.65 -15.43 -24.81
CA LEU A 231 4.02 -15.28 -24.34
C LEU A 231 4.12 -14.19 -23.26
N TYR A 232 4.84 -14.52 -22.20
CA TYR A 232 5.39 -13.60 -21.22
C TYR A 232 6.89 -13.80 -21.11
N THR A 233 7.62 -12.72 -20.88
CA THR A 233 9.07 -12.76 -20.75
C THR A 233 9.51 -11.81 -19.66
N GLU A 234 10.54 -12.20 -18.92
CA GLU A 234 11.17 -11.39 -17.90
C GLU A 234 12.69 -11.47 -18.06
N VAL A 235 13.35 -10.34 -17.90
CA VAL A 235 14.81 -10.19 -17.98
C VAL A 235 15.28 -9.57 -16.67
N SER A 236 16.20 -10.24 -15.98
CA SER A 236 16.80 -9.77 -14.73
C SER A 236 18.27 -9.40 -14.91
N SER A 237 18.68 -8.34 -14.21
CA SER A 237 20.05 -7.83 -14.20
C SER A 237 20.29 -7.09 -12.86
N GLU A 238 21.29 -7.49 -12.07
CA GLU A 238 21.67 -6.76 -10.86
C GLU A 238 22.56 -5.54 -11.16
N ARG A 239 23.09 -5.44 -12.39
CA ARG A 239 23.99 -4.35 -12.81
C ARG A 239 23.26 -3.11 -13.33
N ILE A 240 21.95 -3.02 -13.15
CA ILE A 240 21.14 -1.84 -13.50
C ILE A 240 21.42 -0.72 -12.48
N GLY A 241 22.58 -0.08 -12.57
CA GLY A 241 22.95 0.95 -11.58
C GLY A 241 24.21 1.76 -11.89
N ASP A 242 25.14 1.23 -12.67
CA ASP A 242 26.40 1.91 -12.89
C ASP A 242 26.38 2.81 -14.14
N LYS A 243 25.98 4.07 -13.90
CA LYS A 243 26.30 5.28 -14.68
C LYS A 243 25.62 5.47 -16.04
N ASN A 244 25.64 6.75 -16.47
CA ASN A 244 25.26 7.29 -17.78
C ASN A 244 25.97 6.56 -18.94
N GLU A 245 25.55 5.35 -19.22
CA GLU A 245 25.99 4.60 -20.39
C GLU A 245 24.87 4.63 -21.43
N ASN A 246 25.25 4.73 -22.70
CA ASN A 246 24.32 4.42 -23.79
C ASN A 246 23.81 3.00 -23.54
N VAL A 247 22.58 2.87 -23.08
CA VAL A 247 22.03 1.55 -22.79
C VAL A 247 21.72 0.86 -24.11
N PRO A 248 22.39 -0.26 -24.43
CA PRO A 248 22.17 -0.97 -25.68
C PRO A 248 20.77 -1.59 -25.71
N ARG A 249 20.25 -1.75 -26.92
CA ARG A 249 19.03 -2.54 -27.13
C ARG A 249 19.33 -4.02 -26.86
N TYR A 250 18.30 -4.80 -26.52
CA TYR A 250 18.43 -6.22 -26.23
C TYR A 250 19.14 -6.99 -27.37
N ASP A 251 18.84 -6.71 -28.63
CA ASP A 251 19.52 -7.33 -29.76
C ASP A 251 21.02 -7.02 -29.85
N GLU A 252 21.45 -5.86 -29.38
CA GLU A 252 22.85 -5.49 -29.32
C GLU A 252 23.55 -6.29 -28.21
N LEU A 253 22.89 -6.48 -27.06
CA LEU A 253 23.37 -7.33 -25.96
C LEU A 253 23.54 -8.79 -26.40
N VAL A 254 22.59 -9.34 -27.16
CA VAL A 254 22.68 -10.70 -27.73
C VAL A 254 23.90 -10.82 -28.65
N ARG A 255 24.15 -9.82 -29.50
CA ARG A 255 25.29 -9.86 -30.44
C ARG A 255 26.64 -9.66 -29.76
N SER A 256 26.70 -8.86 -28.69
CA SER A 256 27.95 -8.61 -27.96
C SER A 256 28.28 -9.70 -26.94
N GLY A 257 27.29 -10.54 -26.56
CA GLY A 257 27.45 -11.50 -25.47
C GLY A 257 27.65 -10.82 -24.12
N ASP A 258 26.93 -9.72 -23.89
CA ASP A 258 27.05 -8.91 -22.67
C ASP A 258 26.62 -9.71 -21.42
N ASP A 259 27.43 -9.65 -20.36
CA ASP A 259 27.27 -10.42 -19.12
C ASP A 259 26.40 -9.71 -18.06
N ARG A 260 25.80 -8.56 -18.37
CA ARG A 260 24.89 -7.84 -17.45
C ARG A 260 23.58 -8.57 -17.22
N ILE A 261 23.16 -9.42 -18.15
CA ILE A 261 21.92 -10.20 -18.02
C ILE A 261 22.23 -11.50 -17.30
N GLU A 262 21.72 -11.63 -16.08
CA GLU A 262 22.00 -12.79 -15.23
C GLU A 262 21.02 -13.92 -15.47
N SER A 263 19.74 -13.56 -15.58
CA SER A 263 18.69 -14.54 -15.83
C SER A 263 17.59 -13.98 -16.71
N GLN A 264 16.95 -14.90 -17.41
CA GLN A 264 15.86 -14.63 -18.33
C GLN A 264 14.81 -15.71 -18.18
N GLN A 265 13.56 -15.32 -18.20
CA GLN A 265 12.43 -16.22 -18.04
C GLN A 265 11.48 -16.06 -19.22
N VAL A 266 11.07 -17.18 -19.77
CA VAL A 266 10.08 -17.29 -20.84
C VAL A 266 8.94 -18.13 -20.30
N GLU A 267 7.75 -17.56 -20.27
CA GLU A 267 6.54 -18.28 -19.91
C GLU A 267 5.57 -18.31 -21.08
N ILE A 268 5.00 -19.48 -21.34
CA ILE A 268 4.05 -19.69 -22.42
C ILE A 268 2.79 -20.37 -21.87
N ALA A 269 1.64 -19.73 -22.06
CA ALA A 269 0.34 -20.34 -21.84
C ALA A 269 -0.20 -20.86 -23.18
N VAL A 270 -0.58 -22.15 -23.23
CA VAL A 270 -1.03 -22.82 -24.45
C VAL A 270 -2.44 -23.40 -24.27
N PHE A 271 -3.38 -23.04 -25.13
CA PHE A 271 -4.72 -23.62 -25.13
C PHE A 271 -4.84 -24.83 -26.06
N THR A 272 -4.42 -26.00 -25.57
CA THR A 272 -4.43 -27.26 -26.33
C THR A 272 -4.70 -28.45 -25.40
N ASP A 273 -5.50 -29.40 -25.88
CA ASP A 273 -5.70 -30.67 -25.19
C ASP A 273 -4.60 -31.65 -25.57
N LEU A 274 -3.77 -32.04 -24.60
CA LEU A 274 -2.75 -33.07 -24.77
C LEU A 274 -3.29 -34.44 -24.37
N SER A 275 -2.99 -35.46 -25.19
CA SER A 275 -3.23 -36.87 -24.91
C SER A 275 -1.91 -37.63 -24.86
N GLU A 276 -1.90 -38.85 -24.30
CA GLU A 276 -0.71 -39.71 -24.26
C GLU A 276 -0.11 -39.94 -25.67
N ASP A 277 -0.96 -40.04 -26.69
CA ASP A 277 -0.55 -40.24 -28.08
C ASP A 277 0.10 -38.98 -28.69
N SER A 278 -0.26 -37.79 -28.21
CA SER A 278 0.28 -36.51 -28.72
C SER A 278 1.53 -36.04 -27.98
N LEU A 279 1.88 -36.63 -26.83
CA LEU A 279 3.04 -36.23 -26.03
C LEU A 279 4.37 -36.31 -26.79
N PRO A 280 4.68 -37.36 -27.58
CA PRO A 280 5.96 -37.44 -28.30
C PRO A 280 6.14 -36.30 -29.32
N GLU A 281 5.09 -35.97 -30.06
CA GLU A 281 5.12 -34.85 -31.02
C GLU A 281 5.29 -33.51 -30.29
N GLU A 282 4.60 -33.33 -29.17
CA GLU A 282 4.71 -32.12 -28.36
C GLU A 282 6.12 -31.95 -27.77
N GLN A 283 6.76 -33.06 -27.36
CA GLN A 283 8.16 -33.04 -26.92
C GLN A 283 9.11 -32.56 -28.02
N GLU A 284 8.94 -33.04 -29.25
CA GLU A 284 9.74 -32.59 -30.40
C GLU A 284 9.52 -31.09 -30.70
N ARG A 285 8.27 -30.62 -30.58
CA ARG A 285 7.94 -29.19 -30.71
C ARG A 285 8.63 -28.35 -29.65
N ILE A 286 8.64 -28.79 -28.39
CA ILE A 286 9.32 -28.09 -27.30
C ILE A 286 10.83 -28.06 -27.52
N VAL A 287 11.45 -29.16 -27.96
CA VAL A 287 12.89 -29.18 -28.27
C VAL A 287 13.22 -28.18 -29.38
N THR A 288 12.38 -28.11 -30.42
CA THR A 288 12.52 -27.14 -31.51
C THR A 288 12.43 -25.71 -30.99
N LEU A 289 11.42 -25.42 -30.16
CA LEU A 289 11.26 -24.12 -29.51
C LEU A 289 12.50 -23.77 -28.67
N VAL A 290 13.00 -24.69 -27.84
CA VAL A 290 14.18 -24.42 -27.01
C VAL A 290 15.40 -24.06 -27.86
N ASN A 291 15.65 -24.77 -28.96
CA ASN A 291 16.75 -24.43 -29.86
C ASN A 291 16.60 -23.01 -30.42
N GLN A 292 15.39 -22.63 -30.84
CA GLN A 292 15.09 -21.27 -31.30
C GLN A 292 15.29 -20.22 -30.20
N LEU A 293 14.88 -20.51 -28.95
CA LEU A 293 15.09 -19.61 -27.83
C LEU A 293 16.59 -19.40 -27.56
N LYS A 294 17.38 -20.48 -27.52
CA LYS A 294 18.84 -20.42 -27.30
C LYS A 294 19.57 -19.59 -28.34
N GLU A 295 19.16 -19.65 -29.60
CA GLU A 295 19.76 -18.86 -30.69
C GLU A 295 19.45 -17.37 -30.61
N ASN A 296 18.37 -16.99 -29.91
CA ASN A 296 17.84 -15.63 -29.91
C ASN A 296 18.01 -14.90 -28.58
N MET A 297 18.36 -15.62 -27.53
CA MET A 297 18.54 -15.11 -26.18
C MET A 297 20.02 -15.00 -25.80
N ILE A 298 20.32 -14.12 -24.85
CA ILE A 298 21.67 -14.01 -24.29
C ILE A 298 22.01 -15.31 -23.52
N PRO A 299 23.21 -15.89 -23.66
CA PRO A 299 23.62 -17.03 -22.86
C PRO A 299 23.73 -16.68 -21.36
N SER A 300 22.65 -16.92 -20.60
CA SER A 300 22.55 -16.67 -19.15
C SER A 300 21.76 -17.79 -18.45
N ASP A 301 21.32 -17.62 -17.20
CA ASP A 301 20.32 -18.55 -16.61
C ASP A 301 18.97 -18.37 -17.31
N ILE A 302 18.66 -19.23 -18.27
CA ILE A 302 17.40 -19.18 -19.05
C ILE A 302 16.41 -20.19 -18.49
N LYS A 303 15.25 -19.71 -18.08
CA LYS A 303 14.12 -20.52 -17.60
C LYS A 303 13.01 -20.53 -18.63
N LEU A 304 12.50 -21.72 -18.95
CA LEU A 304 11.30 -21.89 -19.78
C LEU A 304 10.21 -22.59 -18.97
N LYS A 305 9.04 -21.97 -18.92
CA LYS A 305 7.83 -22.54 -18.34
C LYS A 305 6.75 -22.59 -19.41
N ILE A 306 6.17 -23.75 -19.65
CA ILE A 306 5.02 -23.92 -20.54
C ILE A 306 3.88 -24.51 -19.73
N GLU A 307 2.72 -23.87 -19.78
CA GLU A 307 1.51 -24.31 -19.10
C GLU A 307 0.41 -24.58 -20.13
N TYR A 308 -0.14 -25.78 -20.08
CA TYR A 308 -1.18 -26.22 -21.00
C TYR A 308 -2.55 -26.14 -20.34
N TYR A 309 -3.44 -25.38 -20.94
CA TYR A 309 -4.83 -25.21 -20.55
C TYR A 309 -5.73 -25.96 -21.54
N PRO A 310 -6.86 -26.52 -21.10
CA PRO A 310 -7.82 -27.15 -22.00
C PRO A 310 -8.22 -26.26 -23.17
N SER A 311 -8.38 -26.83 -24.36
CA SER A 311 -8.70 -26.05 -25.57
C SER A 311 -10.02 -25.27 -25.46
N ALA A 312 -10.96 -25.77 -24.65
CA ALA A 312 -12.22 -25.11 -24.34
C ALA A 312 -12.06 -23.75 -23.63
N MET A 313 -10.89 -23.48 -23.05
CA MET A 313 -10.56 -22.17 -22.45
C MET A 313 -10.08 -21.14 -23.47
N ASP A 314 -9.85 -21.50 -24.75
CA ASP A 314 -9.51 -20.56 -25.83
C ASP A 314 -10.72 -19.71 -26.25
N THR A 315 -11.11 -18.80 -25.36
CA THR A 315 -12.20 -17.85 -25.56
C THR A 315 -11.65 -16.44 -25.71
N ASP A 316 -12.35 -15.54 -26.41
CA ASP A 316 -11.91 -14.15 -26.58
C ASP A 316 -11.61 -13.44 -25.25
N GLU A 317 -12.39 -13.76 -24.21
CA GLU A 317 -12.20 -13.24 -22.86
C GLU A 317 -10.87 -13.68 -22.26
N ASN A 318 -10.60 -14.99 -22.25
CA ASN A 318 -9.36 -15.54 -21.72
C ASN A 318 -8.14 -15.10 -22.53
N ARG A 319 -8.26 -15.02 -23.86
CA ARG A 319 -7.23 -14.48 -24.75
C ARG A 319 -6.89 -13.03 -24.40
N SER A 320 -7.91 -12.20 -24.22
CA SER A 320 -7.71 -10.80 -23.82
C SER A 320 -7.10 -10.70 -22.42
N LEU A 321 -7.47 -11.59 -21.51
CA LEU A 321 -6.96 -11.59 -20.15
C LEU A 321 -5.48 -11.99 -20.10
N VAL A 322 -5.09 -13.10 -20.73
CA VAL A 322 -3.69 -13.57 -20.74
C VAL A 322 -2.75 -12.60 -21.47
N GLN A 323 -3.24 -11.87 -22.48
CA GLN A 323 -2.45 -10.83 -23.15
C GLN A 323 -2.23 -9.59 -22.29
N LYS A 324 -3.22 -9.21 -21.48
CA LYS A 324 -3.21 -7.99 -20.65
C LYS A 324 -2.52 -8.20 -19.30
N ASP A 325 -2.81 -9.33 -18.65
CA ASP A 325 -2.33 -9.68 -17.32
C ASP A 325 -2.03 -11.18 -17.26
N PHE A 326 -0.88 -11.54 -17.84
CA PHE A 326 -0.45 -12.93 -17.98
C PHE A 326 -0.33 -13.63 -16.61
N GLU A 327 0.30 -12.98 -15.63
CA GLU A 327 0.47 -13.52 -14.29
C GLU A 327 -0.86 -13.61 -13.52
N GLY A 328 -1.74 -12.61 -13.68
CA GLY A 328 -3.10 -12.63 -13.16
C GLY A 328 -3.90 -13.81 -13.69
N PHE A 329 -3.84 -14.04 -15.01
CA PHE A 329 -4.45 -15.19 -15.68
C PHE A 329 -3.96 -16.52 -15.08
N GLN A 330 -2.63 -16.72 -15.00
CA GLN A 330 -2.07 -17.97 -14.45
C GLN A 330 -2.51 -18.22 -13.01
N ARG A 331 -2.54 -17.18 -12.18
CA ARG A 331 -2.97 -17.27 -10.78
C ARG A 331 -4.45 -17.59 -10.66
N GLU A 332 -5.29 -17.02 -11.51
CA GLU A 332 -6.74 -17.27 -11.52
C GLU A 332 -7.07 -18.69 -12.00
N PHE A 333 -6.35 -19.19 -13.01
CA PHE A 333 -6.64 -20.47 -13.67
C PHE A 333 -5.65 -21.58 -13.32
N LEU A 334 -4.91 -21.45 -12.22
CA LEU A 334 -3.91 -22.42 -11.77
C LEU A 334 -4.48 -23.84 -11.69
N ASP A 335 -5.68 -24.00 -11.14
CA ASP A 335 -6.36 -25.30 -10.97
C ASP A 335 -6.92 -25.88 -12.28
N GLN A 336 -6.93 -25.09 -13.35
CA GLN A 336 -7.43 -25.51 -14.66
C GLN A 336 -6.32 -26.04 -15.58
N GLN A 337 -5.05 -25.89 -15.18
CA GLN A 337 -3.90 -26.44 -15.90
C GLN A 337 -4.02 -27.96 -16.06
N SER A 338 -3.75 -28.43 -17.28
CA SER A 338 -3.75 -29.86 -17.62
C SER A 338 -2.35 -30.46 -17.53
N HIS A 339 -1.35 -29.73 -18.03
CA HIS A 339 0.04 -30.15 -18.06
C HIS A 339 0.97 -28.94 -17.85
N LYS A 340 2.20 -29.21 -17.45
CA LYS A 340 3.27 -28.20 -17.38
C LYS A 340 4.61 -28.75 -17.83
N VAL A 341 5.46 -27.85 -18.31
CA VAL A 341 6.88 -28.07 -18.57
C VAL A 341 7.65 -26.98 -17.86
N GLN A 342 8.71 -27.37 -17.15
CA GLN A 342 9.64 -26.44 -16.52
C GLN A 342 11.06 -26.88 -16.84
N LEU A 343 11.78 -26.04 -17.56
CA LEU A 343 13.18 -26.24 -17.90
C LEU A 343 13.99 -25.09 -17.32
N TYR A 344 15.10 -25.43 -16.67
CA TYR A 344 16.01 -24.48 -16.05
C TYR A 344 17.34 -24.52 -16.78
N ASN A 345 17.97 -23.36 -16.96
CA ASN A 345 19.24 -23.19 -17.65
C ASN A 345 19.28 -23.93 -19.02
N LEU A 346 18.54 -23.41 -20.00
CA LEU A 346 18.45 -23.99 -21.35
C LEU A 346 19.81 -24.18 -22.06
N ASN A 347 20.85 -23.46 -21.63
CA ASN A 347 22.19 -23.62 -22.21
C ASN A 347 22.74 -25.03 -22.02
N ASP A 348 22.39 -25.69 -20.91
CA ASP A 348 22.90 -27.01 -20.52
C ASP A 348 21.94 -28.16 -20.87
N MET A 349 21.00 -27.96 -21.79
CA MET A 349 19.98 -28.97 -22.10
C MET A 349 20.52 -30.36 -22.47
N ASP A 350 21.71 -30.45 -23.07
CA ASP A 350 22.38 -31.73 -23.37
C ASP A 350 22.65 -32.55 -22.09
N ALA A 351 22.75 -31.90 -20.93
CA ALA A 351 22.93 -32.52 -19.62
C ALA A 351 21.61 -32.83 -18.88
N ILE A 352 20.49 -32.22 -19.29
CA ILE A 352 19.19 -32.26 -18.56
C ILE A 352 18.34 -33.48 -18.96
N GLY A 353 18.64 -34.11 -20.10
CA GLY A 353 17.92 -35.30 -20.59
C GLY A 353 16.63 -34.93 -21.36
N PRO A 354 15.74 -35.91 -21.61
CA PRO A 354 14.54 -35.68 -22.42
C PRO A 354 13.56 -34.71 -21.75
N VAL A 355 12.90 -33.87 -22.54
CA VAL A 355 11.86 -32.93 -22.07
C VAL A 355 10.72 -33.71 -21.42
N LYS A 356 10.44 -33.41 -20.15
CA LYS A 356 9.34 -34.02 -19.40
C LYS A 356 8.12 -33.11 -19.39
N ILE A 357 7.02 -33.60 -19.94
CA ILE A 357 5.69 -32.96 -19.84
C ILE A 357 4.98 -33.58 -18.64
N GLU A 358 4.71 -32.79 -17.61
CA GLU A 358 4.09 -33.26 -16.38
C GLU A 358 2.58 -33.04 -16.41
N LYS A 359 1.82 -34.13 -16.31
CA LYS A 359 0.37 -34.07 -16.14
C LYS A 359 0.01 -33.59 -14.73
N ILE A 360 -0.84 -32.57 -14.63
CA ILE A 360 -1.34 -32.08 -13.36
C ILE A 360 -2.50 -32.97 -12.91
N GLN A 361 -2.26 -33.78 -11.87
CA GLN A 361 -3.32 -34.56 -11.24
C GLN A 361 -4.14 -33.65 -10.34
N ARG A 362 -5.44 -33.51 -10.61
CA ARG A 362 -6.37 -32.83 -9.71
C ARG A 362 -6.62 -33.73 -8.50
N ASN A 363 -6.28 -33.25 -7.31
CA ASN A 363 -6.89 -33.77 -6.10
C ASN A 363 -8.33 -33.27 -6.08
N VAL A 364 -9.23 -34.07 -6.66
CA VAL A 364 -10.67 -33.84 -6.50
C VAL A 364 -11.02 -34.35 -5.10
N GLU A 365 -11.07 -33.44 -4.12
CA GLU A 365 -11.73 -33.70 -2.82
C GLU A 365 -13.25 -33.54 -2.93
#